data_AF-A0A7C6P457-F1
#
_entry.id   AF-A0A7C6P457-F1
#
_cell.length_a   1.000
_cell.length_b   1.000
_cell.length_c   1.000
_cell.angle_alpha   90.00
_cell.angle_beta   90.00
_cell.angle_gamma   90.00
#
_symmetry.space_group_name_H-M   'P 1'
#
loop_
_entity.id
_entity.type
_entity.pdbx_description
1 polymer ?
#
loop_
_entity_poly.entity_id
_entity_poly.type
_entity_poly.pdbx_seq_one_letter_code
_entity_poly.pdbx_strand_id
1 'polypeptide(L)'
;MRPEQKEPYKVYRAGGREFPVYLEYDEQLDESYPAYPDFEERPEYTGEGRPFATAEQESCPHCKPAVSGEAPPSDCGGCGWFYREQTPYDPIGVCMCDVRRREPESLKEEKE
;
A
#
# COMPACT_ATOMS: atom_id res chain seq x y z
N MET A 1 -1.15 -1.79 -32.04
CA MET A 1 -1.42 -0.45 -31.49
C MET A 1 -0.44 -0.25 -30.35
N ARG A 2 0.32 0.86 -30.31
CA ARG A 2 1.06 1.20 -29.09
C ARG A 2 -0.02 1.59 -28.07
N PRO A 3 -0.04 1.03 -26.85
CA PRO A 3 -0.98 1.52 -25.85
C PRO A 3 -0.68 3.01 -25.68
N GLU A 4 -1.71 3.84 -25.87
CA GLU A 4 -1.63 5.26 -25.57
C GLU A 4 -1.07 5.38 -24.15
N GLN A 5 0.08 6.04 -24.02
CA GLN A 5 0.71 6.23 -22.71
C GLN A 5 -0.21 7.14 -21.91
N LYS A 6 -1.12 6.55 -21.11
CA LYS A 6 -1.89 7.30 -20.12
C LYS A 6 -0.89 8.01 -19.21
N GLU A 7 -1.02 9.32 -19.08
CA GLU A 7 -0.28 10.06 -18.07
C GLU A 7 -0.81 9.69 -16.68
N PRO A 8 0.05 9.45 -15.69
CA PRO A 8 -0.39 9.16 -14.34
C PRO A 8 -1.09 10.40 -13.76
N TYR A 9 -2.22 10.17 -13.08
CA TYR A 9 -2.90 11.20 -12.31
C TYR A 9 -2.01 11.72 -11.18
N LYS A 10 -1.35 10.80 -10.48
CA LYS A 10 -0.37 11.11 -9.44
C LYS A 10 0.61 9.95 -9.27
N VAL A 11 1.84 10.26 -8.86
CA VAL A 11 2.83 9.26 -8.47
C VAL A 11 3.01 9.34 -6.96
N TYR A 12 2.73 8.24 -6.27
CA TYR A 12 2.99 8.10 -4.84
C TYR A 12 4.33 7.42 -4.61
N ARG A 13 5.00 7.74 -3.50
CA ARG A 13 6.23 7.07 -3.08
C ARG A 13 6.03 6.44 -1.73
N ALA A 14 6.44 5.19 -1.61
CA ALA A 14 6.44 4.47 -0.36
C ALA A 14 7.58 3.43 -0.37
N GLY A 15 8.33 3.35 0.72
CA GLY A 15 9.39 2.35 0.90
C GLY A 15 10.42 2.36 -0.23
N GLY A 16 10.74 3.55 -0.76
CA GLY A 16 11.68 3.72 -1.88
C GLY A 16 11.17 3.25 -3.25
N ARG A 17 9.88 2.94 -3.39
CA ARG A 17 9.23 2.59 -4.67
C ARG A 17 8.23 3.64 -5.10
N GLU A 18 8.06 3.78 -6.41
CA GLU A 18 7.10 4.69 -7.05
C GLU A 18 5.87 3.92 -7.53
N PHE A 19 4.69 4.44 -7.20
CA PHE A 19 3.39 3.89 -7.57
C PHE A 19 2.63 4.93 -8.40
N PRO A 20 2.68 4.85 -9.74
CA PRO A 20 1.85 5.68 -10.60
C PRO A 20 0.39 5.23 -10.47
N VAL A 21 -0.47 6.16 -10.08
CA VAL A 21 -1.93 5.99 -9.98
C VAL A 21 -2.56 6.69 -11.17
N TYR A 22 -3.45 5.99 -11.85
CA TYR A 22 -4.18 6.47 -13.02
C TYR A 22 -5.63 6.72 -12.65
N LEU A 23 -6.34 7.52 -13.46
CA LEU A 23 -7.78 7.58 -13.37
C LEU A 23 -8.41 6.46 -14.19
N GLU A 24 -9.33 5.76 -13.55
CA GLU A 24 -10.29 4.85 -14.19
C GLU A 24 -11.66 5.51 -14.19
N TYR A 25 -12.39 5.32 -15.28
CA TYR A 25 -13.71 5.90 -15.46
C TYR A 25 -14.74 4.83 -15.18
N ASP A 26 -15.65 5.10 -14.24
CA ASP A 26 -16.81 4.28 -13.96
C ASP A 26 -17.98 4.73 -14.85
N GLU A 27 -18.41 3.89 -15.78
CA GLU A 27 -19.53 4.21 -16.67
C GLU A 27 -20.89 4.24 -15.93
N GLN A 28 -21.01 3.55 -14.79
CA GLN A 28 -22.26 3.49 -14.03
C GLN A 28 -22.49 4.75 -13.18
N LEU A 29 -21.40 5.30 -12.64
CA LEU A 29 -21.40 6.52 -11.83
C LEU A 29 -21.10 7.79 -12.64
N ASP A 30 -20.70 7.65 -13.91
CA ASP A 30 -20.27 8.74 -14.79
C ASP A 30 -19.13 9.57 -14.18
N GLU A 31 -18.21 8.91 -13.48
CA GLU A 31 -17.15 9.55 -12.69
C GLU A 31 -15.79 8.87 -12.90
N SER A 32 -14.70 9.66 -12.84
CA SER A 32 -13.34 9.13 -12.84
C SER A 32 -12.79 9.06 -11.41
N TYR A 33 -12.20 7.92 -11.04
CA TYR A 33 -11.62 7.69 -9.72
C TYR A 33 -10.16 7.23 -9.81
N PRO A 34 -9.33 7.53 -8.78
CA PRO A 34 -7.97 7.02 -8.73
C PRO A 34 -7.94 5.50 -8.55
N ALA A 35 -7.26 4.81 -9.47
CA ALA A 35 -7.04 3.38 -9.43
C ALA A 35 -5.77 3.05 -8.64
N TYR A 36 -5.93 2.76 -7.35
CA TYR A 36 -4.82 2.35 -6.50
C TYR A 36 -4.42 0.88 -6.75
N PRO A 37 -3.15 0.51 -6.54
CA PRO A 37 -2.74 -0.89 -6.60
C PRO A 37 -3.47 -1.74 -5.55
N ASP A 38 -3.97 -2.89 -5.98
CA ASP A 38 -4.58 -3.86 -5.07
C ASP A 38 -3.50 -4.74 -4.40
N PHE A 39 -3.04 -4.29 -3.23
CA PHE A 39 -2.06 -5.06 -2.44
C PHE A 39 -2.68 -6.25 -1.67
N GLU A 40 -3.99 -6.43 -1.68
CA GLU A 40 -4.66 -7.59 -1.07
C GLU A 40 -4.65 -8.77 -2.04
N GLU A 41 -5.06 -8.54 -3.29
CA GLU A 41 -5.00 -9.55 -4.34
C GLU A 41 -3.56 -9.77 -4.85
N ARG A 42 -2.78 -8.69 -4.98
CA ARG A 42 -1.43 -8.71 -5.56
C ARG A 42 -0.42 -8.05 -4.62
N PRO A 43 -0.05 -8.71 -3.51
CA PRO A 43 0.80 -8.11 -2.49
C PRO A 43 2.19 -7.82 -3.04
N GLU A 44 2.64 -6.59 -2.78
CA GLU A 44 3.98 -6.13 -3.12
C GLU A 44 4.78 -5.81 -1.85
N TYR A 45 6.10 -5.95 -1.94
CA TYR A 45 6.99 -5.81 -0.79
C TYR A 45 8.15 -4.86 -1.10
N THR A 46 8.60 -4.15 -0.07
CA THR A 46 9.90 -3.45 -0.05
C THR A 46 11.04 -4.47 -0.15
N GLY A 47 12.26 -4.00 -0.47
CA GLY A 47 13.45 -4.87 -0.46
C GLY A 47 13.76 -5.50 0.91
N GLU A 48 13.22 -4.94 1.99
CA GLU A 48 13.31 -5.48 3.34
C GLU A 48 12.22 -6.52 3.68
N GLY A 49 11.34 -6.83 2.73
CA GLY A 49 10.22 -7.75 2.92
C GLY A 49 9.01 -7.15 3.65
N ARG A 50 8.95 -5.83 3.85
CA ARG A 50 7.78 -5.16 4.43
C ARG A 50 6.69 -4.94 3.36
N PRO A 51 5.42 -5.29 3.61
CA PRO A 51 4.36 -5.14 2.61
C PRO A 51 3.99 -3.68 2.39
N PHE A 52 3.64 -3.35 1.14
CA PHE A 52 2.87 -2.14 0.85
C PHE A 52 1.40 -2.37 1.19
N ALA A 53 0.71 -1.27 1.51
CA ALA A 53 -0.72 -1.26 1.73
C ALA A 53 -1.30 0.08 1.29
N THR A 54 -2.60 0.09 0.97
CA THR A 54 -3.36 1.32 0.84
C THR A 54 -3.99 1.70 2.18
N ALA A 55 -4.34 2.97 2.36
CA ALA A 55 -4.98 3.47 3.57
C ALA A 55 -6.41 2.93 3.73
N GLU A 56 -7.09 2.64 2.62
CA GLU A 56 -8.49 2.16 2.59
C GLU A 56 -8.64 0.65 2.79
N GLN A 57 -7.55 -0.11 2.67
CA GLN A 57 -7.54 -1.56 2.91
C GLN A 57 -7.95 -1.91 4.35
N GLU A 58 -8.64 -3.05 4.50
CA GLU A 58 -8.98 -3.56 5.82
C GLU A 58 -7.73 -3.76 6.68
N SER A 59 -7.84 -3.38 7.96
CA SER A 59 -6.75 -3.56 8.90
C SER A 59 -6.50 -5.04 9.16
N CYS A 60 -5.22 -5.43 9.17
CA CYS A 60 -4.87 -6.81 9.51
C CYS A 60 -5.20 -7.16 10.97
N PRO A 61 -5.26 -8.46 11.35
CA PRO A 61 -5.54 -8.87 12.74
C PRO A 61 -4.53 -8.37 13.79
N HIS A 62 -3.37 -7.89 13.36
CA HIS A 62 -2.31 -7.33 14.21
C HIS A 62 -2.27 -5.79 14.17
N CYS A 63 -3.34 -5.16 13.66
CA CYS A 63 -3.46 -3.72 13.65
C CYS A 63 -3.33 -3.16 15.07
N LYS A 64 -2.80 -1.94 15.14
CA LYS A 64 -2.57 -1.26 16.41
C LYS A 64 -3.17 0.13 16.32
N PRO A 65 -3.96 0.56 17.32
CA PRO A 65 -4.43 1.94 17.36
C PRO A 65 -3.25 2.91 17.43
N ALA A 66 -3.38 4.06 16.78
CA ALA A 66 -2.36 5.10 16.81
C ALA A 66 -2.21 5.71 18.21
N VAL A 67 -3.32 5.86 18.96
CA VAL A 67 -3.31 6.31 20.35
C VAL A 67 -3.63 5.15 21.30
N SER A 68 -2.90 5.09 22.42
CA SER A 68 -3.12 4.06 23.42
C SER A 68 -4.48 4.22 24.10
N GLY A 69 -5.26 3.13 24.15
CA GLY A 69 -6.60 3.11 24.76
C GLY A 69 -7.76 3.22 23.77
N GLU A 70 -7.48 3.49 22.49
CA GLU A 70 -8.50 3.46 21.44
C GLU A 70 -8.80 2.04 20.97
N ALA A 71 -9.96 1.87 20.32
CA ALA A 71 -10.30 0.63 19.65
C ALA A 71 -9.33 0.35 18.48
N PRO A 72 -9.09 -0.92 18.12
CA PRO A 72 -8.33 -1.25 16.92
C PRO A 72 -8.96 -0.61 15.68
N PRO A 73 -8.14 -0.06 14.76
CA PRO A 73 -8.67 0.58 13.56
C PRO A 73 -9.28 -0.44 12.59
N SER A 74 -10.30 -0.02 11.86
CA SER A 74 -10.97 -0.82 10.82
C SER A 74 -10.14 -0.94 9.55
N ASP A 75 -9.41 0.11 9.20
CA ASP A 75 -8.60 0.21 7.99
C ASP A 75 -7.12 0.41 8.32
N CYS A 76 -6.25 0.16 7.34
CA CYS A 76 -4.82 0.33 7.48
C CYS A 76 -4.45 1.81 7.68
N GLY A 77 -5.25 2.74 7.16
CA GLY A 77 -5.02 4.18 7.26
C GLY A 77 -4.97 4.69 8.70
N GLY A 78 -5.80 4.12 9.58
CA GLY A 78 -5.82 4.37 11.03
C GLY A 78 -4.84 3.53 11.85
N CYS A 79 -4.15 2.56 11.24
CA CYS A 79 -3.19 1.71 11.93
C CYS A 79 -1.91 2.47 12.28
N GLY A 80 -1.51 2.44 13.55
CA GLY A 80 -0.26 3.02 14.04
C GLY A 80 1.01 2.38 13.45
N TRP A 81 0.88 1.23 12.77
CA TRP A 81 1.97 0.61 12.01
C TRP A 81 2.01 1.04 10.54
N PHE A 82 1.05 1.82 10.06
CA PHE A 82 1.02 2.23 8.66
C PHE A 82 1.87 3.49 8.46
N TYR A 83 3.03 3.30 7.83
CA TYR A 83 4.00 4.35 7.59
C TYR A 83 3.80 4.96 6.20
N ARG A 84 3.73 6.30 6.14
CA ARG A 84 3.62 7.08 4.90
C ARG A 84 4.87 7.91 4.72
N GLU A 85 5.46 7.86 3.53
CA GLU A 85 6.80 8.40 3.28
C GLU A 85 6.79 9.92 3.06
N GLN A 86 5.88 10.46 2.24
CA GLN A 86 5.89 11.89 1.89
C GLN A 86 4.93 12.70 2.75
N THR A 87 3.68 12.27 2.89
CA THR A 87 2.66 13.01 3.65
C THR A 87 1.85 12.08 4.56
N PRO A 88 1.33 12.56 5.71
CA PRO A 88 0.46 11.76 6.58
C PRO A 88 -0.89 11.40 5.94
N TYR A 89 -1.22 11.98 4.78
CA TYR A 89 -2.46 11.75 4.06
C TYR A 89 -2.28 10.89 2.81
N ASP A 90 -1.06 10.39 2.55
CA ASP A 90 -0.85 9.55 1.38
C ASP A 90 -1.66 8.24 1.50
N PRO A 91 -2.35 7.85 0.42
CA PRO A 91 -3.17 6.65 0.38
C PRO A 91 -2.33 5.39 0.24
N ILE A 92 -1.04 5.48 -0.13
CA ILE A 92 -0.12 4.33 -0.24
C ILE A 92 0.98 4.47 0.80
N GLY A 93 1.25 3.38 1.51
CA GLY A 93 2.26 3.34 2.56
C GLY A 93 2.86 1.95 2.75
N VAL A 94 3.68 1.82 3.79
CA VAL A 94 4.36 0.59 4.18
C VAL A 94 3.82 0.10 5.50
N CYS A 95 3.47 -1.18 5.56
CA CYS A 95 3.12 -1.84 6.81
C CYS A 95 4.39 -2.12 7.62
N MET A 96 4.50 -1.49 8.79
CA MET A 96 5.61 -1.67 9.73
C MET A 96 5.36 -2.78 10.76
N CYS A 97 4.27 -3.54 10.63
CA CYS A 97 4.00 -4.69 11.49
C CYS A 97 5.01 -5.81 11.19
N ASP A 98 5.87 -6.14 12.16
CA ASP A 98 6.92 -7.16 11.96
C ASP A 98 6.36 -8.56 11.71
N VAL A 99 5.14 -8.87 12.17
CA VAL A 99 4.46 -10.15 11.88
C VAL A 99 4.14 -10.31 10.39
N ARG A 100 3.91 -9.19 9.68
CA ARG A 100 3.60 -9.17 8.25
C ARG A 100 4.85 -9.11 7.37
N ARG A 101 6.04 -8.93 7.97
CA ARG A 101 7.32 -8.87 7.24
C ARG A 101 7.67 -10.26 6.72
N ARG A 102 7.95 -10.36 5.42
CA ARG A 102 8.54 -11.56 4.81
C ARG A 102 10.04 -11.57 4.99
N GLU A 103 10.63 -12.75 5.03
CA GLU A 103 12.09 -12.88 4.95
C GLU A 103 12.57 -12.31 3.60
N PRO A 104 13.62 -11.49 3.59
CA PRO A 104 14.14 -10.90 2.35
C PRO A 104 14.59 -12.01 1.41
N GLU A 105 14.24 -11.89 0.13
CA GLU A 105 14.52 -12.93 -0.87
C GLU A 105 16.03 -13.20 -1.05
N SER A 106 16.89 -12.25 -0.66
CA SER A 106 18.35 -12.38 -0.66
C SER A 106 18.91 -13.46 0.29
N LEU A 107 18.09 -14.05 1.16
CA LEU A 107 18.50 -15.19 2.02
C LEU A 107 18.11 -16.56 1.44
N LYS A 108 17.40 -16.60 0.30
CA LYS A 108 16.96 -17.87 -0.31
C LYS A 108 17.95 -18.44 -1.34
N GLU A 109 18.88 -17.64 -1.85
CA GLU A 109 19.85 -18.06 -2.88
C GLU A 109 21.06 -18.86 -2.35
N GLU A 110 21.24 -19.00 -1.03
CA GLU A 110 22.36 -19.77 -0.43
C GLU A 110 21.98 -21.20 0.00
N LYS A 111 20.85 -21.74 -0.47
CA LYS A 111 20.37 -23.06 -0.04
C LYS A 111 19.87 -23.92 -1.21
N GLU A 112 20.70 -24.07 -2.23
CA GLU A 112 20.61 -25.19 -3.19
C GLU A 112 21.97 -25.89 -3.33
#